data_AF-A0A7C2M7H8-F1
#
_entry.id   AF-A0A7C2M7H8-F1
#
_cell.length_a   1.000
_cell.length_b   1.000
_cell.length_c   1.000
_cell.angle_alpha   90.00
_cell.angle_beta   90.00
_cell.angle_gamma   90.00
#
_symmetry.space_group_name_H-M   'P 1'
#
loop_
_entity.id
_entity.type
_entity.pdbx_description
1 polymer ?
#
loop_
_entity_poly.entity_id
_entity_poly.type
_entity_poly.pdbx_seq_one_letter_code
_entity_poly.pdbx_strand_id
1 'polypeptide(L)'
;SEKANDSLRGEGSYKAALAAIQKLSKKGILNGLSMAITNRNLNEADHIVELAEKYSARFVWFNHLVPTGRAKHHLDLEPTPEQYEVFLSHLYDLSHKHYKVEFDFNIHCPHYIRVFRDRDPEGFCEWVNKETHTAKCIYFLFGGYLSVLENGDVIPCFYSEDLKIGNIKENTLKELWDKMQNSEFYQKLQNPDNLEGKCGICELRHLCGGCRTRAYALTGSYFGSDPACLYEPKGDTGKAKK
;
A
#
# COMPACT_ATOMS: atom_id res chain seq x y z
N SER A 1 16.41 9.92 -7.96
CA SER A 1 17.60 10.20 -8.77
C SER A 1 17.55 9.37 -10.06
N GLU A 2 18.30 9.77 -11.09
CA GLU A 2 18.41 9.01 -12.36
C GLU A 2 18.95 7.60 -12.10
N LYS A 3 20.03 7.49 -11.32
CA LYS A 3 20.67 6.21 -10.97
C LYS A 3 19.69 5.22 -10.32
N ALA A 4 18.97 5.64 -9.28
CA ALA A 4 18.06 4.75 -8.57
C ALA A 4 16.88 4.31 -9.46
N ASN A 5 16.27 5.26 -10.18
CA ASN A 5 15.15 4.96 -11.06
C ASN A 5 15.56 4.00 -12.19
N ASP A 6 16.66 4.29 -12.88
CA ASP A 6 17.08 3.52 -14.04
C ASP A 6 17.56 2.12 -13.64
N SER A 7 18.12 1.96 -12.43
CA SER A 7 18.48 0.63 -11.89
C SER A 7 17.27 -0.30 -11.68
N LEU A 8 16.06 0.25 -11.57
CA LEU A 8 14.82 -0.49 -11.35
C LEU A 8 13.96 -0.58 -12.62
N ARG A 9 14.04 0.43 -13.50
CA ARG A 9 13.11 0.61 -14.64
C ARG A 9 13.79 0.59 -16.01
N GLY A 10 15.11 0.52 -16.06
CA GLY A 10 15.91 0.55 -17.28
C GLY A 10 16.49 1.94 -17.59
N GLU A 11 17.59 1.94 -18.33
CA GLU A 11 18.32 3.15 -18.72
C GLU A 11 17.42 4.15 -19.49
N GLY A 12 17.53 5.43 -19.14
CA GLY A 12 16.80 6.53 -19.77
C GLY A 12 15.35 6.70 -19.27
N SER A 13 14.85 5.77 -18.47
CA SER A 13 13.47 5.83 -17.97
C SER A 13 13.23 7.03 -17.05
N TYR A 14 14.22 7.48 -16.29
CA TYR A 14 14.12 8.68 -15.46
C TYR A 14 13.95 9.94 -16.28
N LYS A 15 14.77 10.10 -17.32
CA LYS A 15 14.72 11.26 -18.23
C LYS A 15 13.37 11.31 -18.95
N ALA A 16 12.87 10.16 -19.42
CA ALA A 16 11.55 10.06 -20.03
C ALA A 16 10.43 10.45 -19.06
N ALA A 17 10.48 9.94 -17.82
CA ALA A 17 9.51 10.29 -16.78
C ALA A 17 9.53 11.78 -16.44
N LEU A 18 10.73 12.37 -16.26
CA LEU A 18 10.88 13.80 -15.96
C LEU A 18 10.38 14.69 -17.10
N ALA A 19 10.63 14.32 -18.36
CA ALA A 19 10.10 15.04 -19.51
C ALA A 19 8.56 15.00 -19.55
N ALA A 20 7.96 13.85 -19.22
CA ALA A 20 6.50 13.72 -19.12
C ALA A 20 5.94 14.58 -17.98
N ILE A 21 6.54 14.53 -16.79
CA ILE A 21 6.16 15.36 -15.63
C ILE A 21 6.16 16.85 -16.01
N GLN A 22 7.23 17.33 -16.64
CA GLN A 22 7.33 18.73 -17.09
C GLN A 22 6.24 19.09 -18.09
N LYS A 23 5.93 18.21 -19.04
CA LYS A 23 4.91 18.47 -20.06
C LYS A 23 3.50 18.52 -19.47
N LEU A 24 3.19 17.59 -18.55
CA LEU A 24 1.89 17.52 -17.87
C LEU A 24 1.70 18.70 -16.90
N SER A 25 2.76 19.07 -16.17
CA SER A 25 2.78 20.22 -15.26
C SER A 25 2.53 21.53 -16.00
N LYS A 26 3.22 21.78 -17.12
CA LYS A 26 3.00 22.96 -17.99
C LYS A 26 1.56 23.10 -18.50
N LYS A 27 0.81 21.99 -18.53
CA LYS A 27 -0.59 21.94 -18.98
C LYS A 27 -1.59 21.92 -17.82
N GLY A 28 -1.13 21.93 -16.57
CA GLY A 28 -1.99 21.89 -15.38
C GLY A 28 -2.72 20.54 -15.17
N ILE A 29 -2.23 19.47 -15.79
CA ILE A 29 -2.86 18.13 -15.74
C ILE A 29 -1.97 17.07 -15.07
N LEU A 30 -0.85 17.48 -14.46
CA LEU A 30 -0.04 16.55 -13.67
C LEU A 30 -0.85 16.12 -12.43
N ASN A 31 -1.11 14.81 -12.33
CA ASN A 31 -1.90 14.28 -11.21
C ASN A 31 -1.00 13.94 -10.01
N GLY A 32 -0.16 12.92 -10.11
CA GLY A 32 0.70 12.54 -8.99
C GLY A 32 1.97 11.84 -9.42
N LEU A 33 2.93 11.79 -8.50
CA LEU A 33 4.19 11.07 -8.68
C LEU A 33 4.15 9.80 -7.84
N SER A 34 4.58 8.67 -8.40
CA SER A 34 4.56 7.40 -7.68
C SER A 34 5.94 6.76 -7.59
N MET A 35 6.24 6.22 -6.40
CA MET A 35 7.44 5.45 -6.12
C MET A 35 7.05 4.10 -5.50
N ALA A 36 7.56 3.02 -6.09
CA ALA A 36 7.58 1.72 -5.43
C ALA A 36 8.77 1.70 -4.46
N ILE A 37 8.51 1.35 -3.20
CA ILE A 37 9.52 1.29 -2.13
C ILE A 37 10.30 -0.01 -2.31
N THR A 38 11.61 0.11 -2.52
CA THR A 38 12.54 -1.02 -2.62
C THR A 38 13.77 -0.73 -1.78
N ASN A 39 14.53 -1.76 -1.41
CA ASN A 39 15.79 -1.57 -0.67
C ASN A 39 16.86 -0.76 -1.45
N ARG A 40 16.66 -0.51 -2.75
CA ARG A 40 17.57 0.28 -3.61
C ARG A 40 17.25 1.77 -3.67
N ASN A 41 16.08 2.20 -3.20
CA ASN A 41 15.60 3.58 -3.36
C ASN A 41 15.04 4.21 -2.07
N LEU A 42 15.35 3.66 -0.90
CA LEU A 42 14.89 4.18 0.40
C LEU A 42 15.31 5.64 0.66
N ASN A 43 16.41 6.09 0.05
CA ASN A 43 16.91 7.47 0.21
C ASN A 43 16.34 8.44 -0.84
N GLU A 44 15.34 8.04 -1.63
CA GLU A 44 14.82 8.83 -2.75
C GLU A 44 13.48 9.51 -2.45
N ALA A 45 12.93 9.35 -1.25
CA ALA A 45 11.63 9.94 -0.88
C ALA A 45 11.63 11.47 -1.01
N ASP A 46 12.65 12.14 -0.47
CA ASP A 46 12.82 13.60 -0.54
C ASP A 46 12.82 14.07 -2.00
N HIS A 47 13.58 13.39 -2.86
CA HIS A 47 13.68 13.73 -4.28
C HIS A 47 12.31 13.66 -4.98
N ILE A 48 11.47 12.67 -4.65
CA ILE A 48 10.11 12.57 -5.20
C ILE A 48 9.22 13.71 -4.69
N VAL A 49 9.32 14.06 -3.41
CA VAL A 49 8.56 15.16 -2.80
C VAL A 49 8.99 16.52 -3.36
N GLU A 50 10.29 16.75 -3.52
CA GLU A 50 10.84 17.95 -4.17
C GLU A 50 10.36 18.10 -5.62
N LEU A 51 10.29 16.99 -6.36
CA LEU A 51 9.72 17.00 -7.72
C LEU A 51 8.22 17.31 -7.69
N ALA A 52 7.47 16.77 -6.72
CA ALA A 52 6.05 17.06 -6.57
C ALA A 52 5.81 18.54 -6.28
N GLU A 53 6.60 19.13 -5.38
CA GLU A 53 6.54 20.56 -5.08
C GLU A 53 6.89 21.40 -6.31
N LYS A 54 8.03 21.09 -6.96
CA LYS A 54 8.54 21.83 -8.12
C LYS A 54 7.59 21.85 -9.31
N TYR A 55 6.87 20.74 -9.54
CA TYR A 55 5.99 20.58 -10.70
C TYR A 55 4.51 20.64 -10.36
N SER A 56 4.16 21.00 -9.12
CA SER A 56 2.78 21.13 -8.65
C SER A 56 1.95 19.87 -8.90
N ALA A 57 2.51 18.71 -8.53
CA ALA A 57 1.73 17.48 -8.50
C ALA A 57 0.65 17.58 -7.40
N ARG A 58 -0.49 16.92 -7.58
CA ARG A 58 -1.58 16.89 -6.58
C ARG A 58 -1.32 15.91 -5.46
N PHE A 59 -0.55 14.85 -5.71
CA PHE A 59 -0.16 13.89 -4.68
C PHE A 59 1.18 13.21 -4.97
N VAL A 60 1.80 12.70 -3.91
CA VAL A 60 2.86 11.69 -3.97
C VAL A 60 2.32 10.36 -3.49
N TRP A 61 2.68 9.28 -4.18
CA TRP A 61 2.21 7.93 -3.88
C TRP A 61 3.38 7.00 -3.62
N PHE A 62 3.50 6.52 -2.38
CA PHE A 62 4.48 5.53 -1.97
C PHE A 62 3.83 4.16 -1.82
N ASN A 63 4.20 3.22 -2.70
CA ASN A 63 3.70 1.85 -2.70
C ASN A 63 4.73 0.89 -2.12
N HIS A 64 4.36 0.10 -1.13
CA HIS A 64 5.21 -1.02 -0.72
C HIS A 64 5.39 -2.02 -1.87
N LEU A 65 6.53 -2.72 -1.87
CA LEU A 65 6.72 -3.84 -2.79
C LEU A 65 5.85 -5.01 -2.33
N VAL A 66 5.10 -5.57 -3.27
CA VAL A 66 4.36 -6.82 -3.07
C VAL A 66 4.99 -7.85 -4.00
N PRO A 67 5.50 -8.98 -3.47
CA PRO A 67 6.12 -10.03 -4.27
C PRO A 67 5.16 -10.82 -5.19
N THR A 68 4.45 -10.13 -6.08
CA THR A 68 3.56 -10.72 -7.09
C THR A 68 3.91 -10.23 -8.49
N GLY A 69 3.33 -10.86 -9.53
CA GLY A 69 3.71 -10.63 -10.92
C GLY A 69 5.22 -10.75 -11.16
N ARG A 70 5.82 -9.74 -11.79
CA ARG A 70 7.29 -9.69 -12.02
C ARG A 70 8.11 -9.69 -10.73
N ALA A 71 7.58 -9.15 -9.63
CA ALA A 71 8.30 -9.06 -8.37
C ALA A 71 8.46 -10.43 -7.68
N LYS A 72 7.73 -11.48 -8.10
CA LYS A 72 7.90 -12.87 -7.60
C LYS A 72 9.36 -13.35 -7.72
N HIS A 73 10.09 -12.88 -8.72
CA HIS A 73 11.48 -13.25 -8.98
C HIS A 73 12.51 -12.23 -8.46
N HIS A 74 12.07 -11.17 -7.78
CA HIS A 74 12.90 -10.07 -7.31
C HIS A 74 12.71 -9.80 -5.81
N LEU A 75 12.68 -10.87 -5.01
CA LEU A 75 12.62 -10.78 -3.56
C LEU A 75 13.83 -10.03 -2.97
N ASP A 76 14.94 -9.97 -3.70
CA ASP A 76 16.13 -9.19 -3.35
C ASP A 76 15.88 -7.67 -3.32
N LEU A 77 14.75 -7.19 -3.84
CA LEU A 77 14.35 -5.78 -3.79
C LEU A 77 13.49 -5.43 -2.56
N GLU A 78 12.99 -6.42 -1.82
CA GLU A 78 12.13 -6.19 -0.66
C GLU A 78 12.94 -5.51 0.45
N PRO A 79 12.48 -4.36 0.98
CA PRO A 79 13.06 -3.78 2.18
C PRO A 79 12.91 -4.72 3.39
N THR A 80 13.90 -4.73 4.28
CA THR A 80 13.75 -5.40 5.58
C THR A 80 12.71 -4.68 6.45
N PRO A 81 12.16 -5.32 7.48
CA PRO A 81 11.25 -4.65 8.42
C PRO A 81 11.85 -3.39 9.05
N GLU A 82 13.14 -3.39 9.38
CA GLU A 82 13.86 -2.24 9.92
C GLU A 82 13.97 -1.11 8.88
N GLN A 83 14.24 -1.46 7.62
CA GLN A 83 14.28 -0.50 6.52
C GLN A 83 12.91 0.15 6.30
N TYR A 84 11.83 -0.63 6.34
CA TYR A 84 10.47 -0.09 6.28
C TYR A 84 10.18 0.82 7.47
N GLU A 85 10.58 0.46 8.69
CA GLU A 85 10.39 1.27 9.89
C GLU A 85 11.01 2.66 9.72
N VAL A 86 12.29 2.71 9.33
CA VAL A 86 13.02 3.96 9.09
C VAL A 86 12.37 4.76 7.97
N PHE A 87 12.07 4.11 6.84
CA PHE A 87 11.52 4.78 5.67
C PHE A 87 10.14 5.38 5.93
N LEU A 88 9.25 4.64 6.59
CA LEU A 88 7.90 5.12 6.91
C LEU A 88 7.90 6.21 7.96
N SER A 89 8.79 6.13 8.95
CA SER A 89 9.01 7.23 9.90
C SER A 89 9.48 8.50 9.17
N HIS A 90 10.36 8.36 8.18
CA HIS A 90 10.77 9.47 7.34
C HIS A 90 9.63 10.03 6.49
N LEU A 91 8.76 9.19 5.93
CA LEU A 91 7.58 9.66 5.21
C LEU A 91 6.63 10.47 6.11
N TYR A 92 6.52 10.11 7.39
CA TYR A 92 5.78 10.92 8.36
C TYR A 92 6.43 12.30 8.51
N ASP A 93 7.75 12.39 8.65
CA ASP A 93 8.45 13.68 8.71
C ASP A 93 8.19 14.52 7.46
N LEU A 94 8.28 13.90 6.28
CA LEU A 94 8.00 14.58 5.01
C LEU A 94 6.55 15.05 4.91
N SER A 95 5.57 14.28 5.38
CA SER A 95 4.16 14.67 5.28
C SER A 95 3.77 15.83 6.21
N HIS A 96 4.58 16.13 7.23
CA HIS A 96 4.34 17.21 8.20
C HIS A 96 5.21 18.46 7.97
N LYS A 97 6.06 18.45 6.93
CA LYS A 97 6.79 19.65 6.51
C LYS A 97 5.86 20.62 5.77
N HIS A 98 6.21 21.90 5.85
CA HIS A 98 5.55 22.95 5.08
C HIS A 98 6.17 23.03 3.67
N TYR A 99 5.32 22.94 2.64
CA TYR A 99 5.70 23.10 1.23
C TYR A 99 5.03 24.34 0.63
N LYS A 100 5.60 24.85 -0.45
CA LYS A 100 5.07 26.01 -1.20
C LYS A 100 3.78 25.70 -1.96
N VAL A 101 3.54 24.42 -2.23
CA VAL A 101 2.33 23.92 -2.88
C VAL A 101 1.74 22.81 -2.03
N GLU A 102 0.41 22.73 -2.03
CA GLU A 102 -0.33 21.69 -1.32
C GLU A 102 -0.42 20.43 -2.20
N PHE A 103 -0.10 19.28 -1.61
CA PHE A 103 -0.27 17.97 -2.24
C PHE A 103 -0.41 16.87 -1.19
N ASP A 104 -1.16 15.82 -1.53
CA ASP A 104 -1.44 14.72 -0.63
C ASP A 104 -0.30 13.70 -0.55
N PHE A 105 -0.13 13.10 0.63
CA PHE A 105 0.73 11.95 0.83
C PHE A 105 -0.10 10.66 0.87
N ASN A 106 -0.05 9.90 -0.23
CA ASN A 106 -0.68 8.60 -0.36
C ASN A 106 0.33 7.49 -0.03
N ILE A 107 0.31 7.00 1.22
CA ILE A 107 1.23 5.96 1.68
C ILE A 107 0.49 4.63 1.69
N HIS A 108 0.66 3.86 0.63
CA HIS A 108 0.04 2.56 0.48
C HIS A 108 0.95 1.51 1.10
N CYS A 109 0.97 1.51 2.44
CA CYS A 109 1.69 0.55 3.26
C CYS A 109 0.90 0.36 4.57
N PRO A 110 0.34 -0.84 4.84
CA PRO A 110 -0.62 -1.00 5.94
C PRO A 110 -0.06 -0.63 7.31
N HIS A 111 1.20 -0.99 7.60
CA HIS A 111 1.82 -0.71 8.90
C HIS A 111 2.20 0.78 9.10
N TYR A 112 2.01 1.66 8.12
CA TYR A 112 2.13 3.12 8.31
C TYR A 112 1.11 3.65 9.34
N ILE A 113 -0.05 3.00 9.48
CA ILE A 113 -1.04 3.37 10.49
C ILE A 113 -0.48 3.34 11.91
N ARG A 114 0.39 2.37 12.20
CA ARG A 114 1.09 2.26 13.48
C ARG A 114 2.13 3.37 13.63
N VAL A 115 2.93 3.62 12.58
CA VAL A 115 3.90 4.73 12.58
C VAL A 115 3.21 6.04 12.92
N PHE A 116 2.08 6.34 12.28
CA PHE A 116 1.32 7.55 12.56
C PHE A 116 0.84 7.60 14.01
N ARG A 117 0.16 6.55 14.49
CA ARG A 117 -0.32 6.47 15.88
C ARG A 117 0.79 6.69 16.91
N ASP A 118 1.94 6.06 16.71
CA ASP A 118 3.05 6.12 17.66
C ASP A 118 3.71 7.51 17.68
N ARG A 119 3.63 8.24 16.57
CA ARG A 119 4.22 9.58 16.37
C ARG A 119 3.28 10.71 16.79
N ASP A 120 1.98 10.54 16.55
CA ASP A 120 0.93 11.51 16.89
C ASP A 120 -0.32 10.78 17.42
N PRO A 121 -0.31 10.37 18.70
CA PRO A 121 -1.45 9.68 19.31
C PRO A 121 -2.67 10.59 19.47
N GLU A 122 -2.48 11.91 19.60
CA GLU A 122 -3.56 12.88 19.79
C GLU A 122 -4.32 13.13 18.48
N GLY A 123 -3.60 13.31 17.37
CA GLY A 123 -4.17 13.50 16.03
C GLY A 123 -4.57 12.20 15.33
N PHE A 124 -4.20 11.03 15.85
CA PHE A 124 -4.47 9.73 15.23
C PHE A 124 -5.95 9.51 14.90
N CYS A 125 -6.85 9.80 15.85
CA CYS A 125 -8.28 9.61 15.67
C CYS A 125 -8.85 10.47 14.53
N GLU A 126 -8.38 11.72 14.39
CA GLU A 126 -8.79 12.57 13.27
C GLU A 126 -8.23 12.00 11.97
N TRP A 127 -6.92 11.72 11.93
CA TRP A 127 -6.22 11.25 10.73
C TRP A 127 -6.79 9.93 10.18
N VAL A 128 -7.02 8.93 11.04
CA VAL A 128 -7.53 7.62 10.63
C VAL A 128 -8.96 7.69 10.09
N ASN A 129 -9.74 8.71 10.48
CA ASN A 129 -11.10 8.91 10.01
C ASN A 129 -11.20 9.82 8.77
N LYS A 130 -10.11 10.50 8.35
CA LYS A 130 -10.09 11.23 7.08
C LYS A 130 -10.37 10.29 5.91
N GLU A 131 -11.08 10.77 4.89
CA GLU A 131 -11.34 10.06 3.63
C GLU A 131 -10.07 10.00 2.75
N THR A 132 -9.00 9.40 3.30
CA THR A 132 -7.75 9.14 2.60
C THR A 132 -7.61 7.66 2.28
N HIS A 133 -6.87 7.35 1.21
CA HIS A 133 -6.51 5.97 0.84
C HIS A 133 -5.24 5.48 1.55
N THR A 134 -4.68 6.28 2.46
CA THR A 134 -3.40 6.01 3.11
C THR A 134 -3.55 4.93 4.19
N ALA A 135 -2.68 3.91 4.14
CA ALA A 135 -2.57 2.80 5.10
C ALA A 135 -3.81 1.89 5.31
N LYS A 136 -4.98 2.17 4.71
CA LYS A 136 -6.26 1.47 4.98
C LYS A 136 -6.49 0.18 4.16
N CYS A 137 -5.42 -0.47 3.73
CA CYS A 137 -5.44 -1.54 2.73
C CYS A 137 -6.39 -2.71 3.07
N ILE A 138 -6.50 -3.13 4.35
CA ILE A 138 -7.33 -4.28 4.75
C ILE A 138 -8.82 -4.13 4.43
N TYR A 139 -9.34 -2.89 4.50
CA TYR A 139 -10.74 -2.60 4.23
C TYR A 139 -11.07 -2.55 2.74
N PHE A 140 -10.10 -2.16 1.91
CA PHE A 140 -10.32 -1.99 0.47
C PHE A 140 -10.06 -3.29 -0.31
N LEU A 141 -8.99 -4.04 -0.01
CA LEU A 141 -8.44 -5.06 -0.91
C LEU A 141 -9.27 -6.34 -1.12
N PHE A 142 -10.18 -6.72 -0.22
CA PHE A 142 -10.86 -8.04 -0.30
C PHE A 142 -12.39 -7.98 -0.18
N GLY A 143 -12.95 -6.79 -0.42
CA GLY A 143 -14.39 -6.54 -0.27
C GLY A 143 -14.85 -5.14 -0.67
N GLY A 144 -13.93 -4.19 -0.82
CA GLY A 144 -14.25 -2.79 -1.14
C GLY A 144 -14.19 -2.45 -2.64
N TYR A 145 -13.51 -3.25 -3.46
CA TYR A 145 -13.43 -3.03 -4.91
C TYR A 145 -13.15 -4.33 -5.68
N LEU A 146 -13.18 -4.24 -7.02
CA LEU A 146 -12.78 -5.28 -7.95
C LEU A 146 -11.74 -4.69 -8.92
N SER A 147 -10.78 -5.50 -9.33
CA SER A 147 -9.86 -5.18 -10.42
C SER A 147 -10.20 -6.06 -11.63
N VAL A 148 -10.26 -5.45 -12.81
CA VAL A 148 -10.46 -6.16 -14.08
C VAL A 148 -9.13 -6.14 -14.83
N LEU A 149 -8.58 -7.32 -15.10
CA LEU A 149 -7.36 -7.51 -15.87
C LEU A 149 -7.62 -7.37 -17.37
N GLU A 150 -6.55 -7.22 -18.16
CA GLU A 150 -6.61 -7.03 -19.61
C GLU A 150 -7.26 -8.20 -20.36
N ASN A 151 -7.19 -9.41 -19.80
CA ASN A 151 -7.83 -10.60 -20.35
C ASN A 151 -9.32 -10.71 -19.97
N GLY A 152 -9.82 -9.82 -19.11
CA GLY A 152 -11.17 -9.82 -18.56
C GLY A 152 -11.32 -10.55 -17.23
N ASP A 153 -10.25 -11.09 -16.65
CA ASP A 153 -10.35 -11.72 -15.33
C ASP A 153 -10.60 -10.68 -14.24
N VAL A 154 -11.43 -11.05 -13.28
CA VAL A 154 -11.81 -10.19 -12.16
C VAL A 154 -11.20 -10.74 -10.88
N ILE A 155 -10.44 -9.89 -10.18
CA ILE A 155 -9.69 -10.21 -8.96
C ILE A 155 -10.01 -9.18 -7.85
N PRO A 156 -9.92 -9.55 -6.56
CA PRO A 156 -10.30 -8.66 -5.45
C PRO A 156 -9.27 -7.55 -5.22
N CYS A 157 -7.97 -7.86 -5.39
CA CYS A 157 -6.85 -6.94 -5.25
C CYS A 157 -5.99 -7.00 -6.50
N PHE A 158 -5.47 -5.86 -6.97
CA PHE A 158 -4.61 -5.78 -8.15
C PHE A 158 -3.25 -6.50 -7.99
N TYR A 159 -2.92 -6.98 -6.79
CA TYR A 159 -1.78 -7.85 -6.53
C TYR A 159 -2.14 -9.34 -6.42
N SER A 160 -3.43 -9.72 -6.36
CA SER A 160 -3.86 -11.08 -6.04
C SER A 160 -4.44 -11.82 -7.25
N GLU A 161 -3.64 -12.00 -8.29
CA GLU A 161 -4.03 -12.76 -9.50
C GLU A 161 -4.49 -14.19 -9.18
N ASP A 162 -3.89 -14.79 -8.14
CA ASP A 162 -4.22 -16.15 -7.66
C ASP A 162 -5.63 -16.25 -7.02
N LEU A 163 -6.32 -15.12 -6.82
CA LEU A 163 -7.68 -15.04 -6.27
C LEU A 163 -8.71 -14.63 -7.34
N LYS A 164 -8.64 -15.22 -8.53
CA LYS A 164 -9.62 -15.00 -9.60
C LYS A 164 -11.05 -15.32 -9.12
N ILE A 165 -11.93 -14.33 -9.26
CA ILE A 165 -13.36 -14.43 -8.94
C ILE A 165 -14.14 -14.98 -10.15
N GLY A 166 -13.81 -14.52 -11.35
CA GLY A 166 -14.41 -14.92 -12.63
C GLY A 166 -13.91 -14.06 -13.78
N ASN A 167 -14.66 -13.99 -14.89
CA ASN A 167 -14.30 -13.20 -16.06
C ASN A 167 -15.49 -12.36 -16.56
N ILE A 168 -15.28 -11.07 -16.84
CA ILE A 168 -16.33 -10.14 -17.31
C ILE A 168 -16.92 -10.54 -18.68
N LYS A 169 -16.22 -11.35 -19.49
CA LYS A 169 -16.75 -11.86 -20.77
C LYS A 169 -17.82 -12.93 -20.58
N GLU A 170 -17.86 -13.55 -19.40
CA GLU A 170 -18.77 -14.66 -19.06
C GLU A 170 -19.81 -14.27 -18.00
N ASN A 171 -19.49 -13.27 -17.16
CA ASN A 171 -20.32 -12.84 -16.04
C ASN A 171 -20.44 -11.31 -16.01
N THR A 172 -21.57 -10.80 -15.52
CA THR A 172 -21.72 -9.38 -15.21
C THR A 172 -20.88 -9.00 -13.99
N LEU A 173 -20.46 -7.72 -13.91
CA LEU A 173 -19.75 -7.21 -12.73
C LEU A 173 -20.55 -7.39 -11.44
N LYS A 174 -21.89 -7.29 -11.50
CA LYS A 174 -22.77 -7.49 -10.35
C LYS A 174 -22.72 -8.93 -9.86
N GLU A 175 -22.79 -9.92 -10.75
CA GLU A 175 -22.69 -11.33 -10.37
C GLU A 175 -21.33 -11.65 -9.74
N LEU A 176 -20.24 -11.11 -10.30
CA LEU A 176 -18.89 -11.29 -9.76
C LEU A 176 -18.73 -10.61 -8.40
N TRP A 177 -19.30 -9.41 -8.23
CA TRP A 177 -19.35 -8.72 -6.94
C TRP A 177 -20.11 -9.54 -5.90
N ASP A 178 -21.33 -9.97 -6.22
CA ASP A 178 -22.17 -10.75 -5.31
C ASP A 178 -21.50 -12.09 -4.96
N LYS A 179 -20.83 -12.73 -5.93
CA LYS A 179 -20.04 -13.95 -5.70
C LYS A 179 -18.90 -13.71 -4.71
N MET A 180 -18.20 -12.58 -4.82
CA MET A 180 -17.14 -12.21 -3.87
C MET A 180 -17.71 -11.96 -2.47
N GLN A 181 -18.75 -11.13 -2.36
CA GLN A 181 -19.36 -10.74 -1.07
C GLN A 181 -19.97 -11.94 -0.32
N ASN A 182 -20.49 -12.94 -1.04
CA ASN A 182 -21.11 -14.12 -0.44
C ASN A 182 -20.15 -15.31 -0.27
N SER A 183 -18.88 -15.16 -0.63
CA SER A 183 -17.89 -16.23 -0.45
C SER A 183 -17.43 -16.31 1.00
N GLU A 184 -17.47 -17.52 1.57
CA GLU A 184 -16.93 -17.77 2.91
C GLU A 184 -15.44 -17.38 3.02
N PHE A 185 -14.65 -17.63 1.96
CA PHE A 185 -13.23 -17.28 1.93
C PHE A 185 -13.02 -15.76 2.05
N TYR A 186 -13.72 -14.97 1.23
CA TYR A 186 -13.57 -13.51 1.27
C TYR A 186 -14.14 -12.90 2.54
N GLN A 187 -15.26 -13.40 3.05
CA GLN A 187 -15.80 -12.98 4.34
C GLN A 187 -14.83 -13.27 5.48
N LYS A 188 -14.16 -14.43 5.48
CA LYS A 188 -13.09 -14.73 6.44
C LYS A 188 -11.93 -13.76 6.29
N LEU A 189 -11.49 -13.47 5.07
CA LEU A 189 -10.35 -12.59 4.80
C LEU A 189 -10.63 -11.11 5.16
N GLN A 190 -11.89 -10.69 5.08
CA GLN A 190 -12.34 -9.36 5.50
C GLN A 190 -12.43 -9.22 7.02
N ASN A 191 -12.61 -10.31 7.78
CA ASN A 191 -12.68 -10.26 9.23
C ASN A 191 -11.27 -10.43 9.85
N PRO A 192 -10.71 -9.39 10.48
CA PRO A 192 -9.36 -9.44 11.02
C PRO A 192 -9.20 -10.40 12.21
N ASP A 193 -10.29 -10.85 12.84
CA ASP A 193 -10.24 -11.85 13.91
C ASP A 193 -9.81 -13.24 13.39
N ASN A 194 -9.84 -13.46 12.07
CA ASN A 194 -9.31 -14.66 11.44
C ASN A 194 -7.80 -14.57 11.13
N LEU A 195 -7.14 -13.46 11.42
CA LEU A 195 -5.70 -13.34 11.20
C LEU A 195 -4.92 -14.16 12.23
N GLU A 196 -3.78 -14.68 11.79
CA GLU A 196 -2.89 -15.53 12.57
C GLU A 196 -1.60 -14.80 12.94
N GLY A 197 -0.89 -15.32 13.94
CA GLY A 197 0.39 -14.77 14.42
C GLY A 197 0.23 -13.39 15.05
N LYS A 198 1.26 -12.54 14.90
CA LYS A 198 1.27 -11.17 15.45
C LYS A 198 0.09 -10.32 14.96
N CYS A 199 -0.32 -10.46 13.69
CA CYS A 199 -1.45 -9.68 13.18
C CYS A 199 -2.78 -10.07 13.85
N GLY A 200 -2.97 -11.33 14.23
CA GLY A 200 -4.19 -11.81 14.91
C GLY A 200 -4.37 -11.29 16.33
N ILE A 201 -3.27 -11.06 17.05
CA ILE A 201 -3.30 -10.54 18.42
C ILE A 201 -3.07 -9.03 18.51
N CYS A 202 -2.81 -8.35 17.38
CA CYS A 202 -2.43 -6.94 17.36
C CYS A 202 -3.59 -6.04 17.77
N GLU A 203 -3.32 -5.07 18.65
CA GLU A 203 -4.32 -4.09 19.07
C GLU A 203 -4.75 -3.14 17.93
N LEU A 204 -4.01 -3.15 16.80
CA LEU A 204 -4.37 -2.44 15.57
C LEU A 204 -5.05 -3.33 14.53
N ARG A 205 -5.32 -4.61 14.78
CA ARG A 205 -5.81 -5.54 13.74
C ARG A 205 -7.11 -5.15 13.05
N HIS A 206 -7.92 -4.28 13.66
CA HIS A 206 -9.12 -3.77 13.01
C HIS A 206 -8.83 -2.57 12.12
N LEU A 207 -7.76 -1.81 12.37
CA LEU A 207 -7.41 -0.63 11.58
C LEU A 207 -6.32 -0.92 10.54
N CYS A 208 -5.28 -1.61 11.02
CA CYS A 208 -4.26 -2.27 10.24
C CYS A 208 -4.71 -3.71 9.98
N GLY A 209 -3.96 -4.42 9.16
CA GLY A 209 -3.86 -5.87 9.28
C GLY A 209 -2.76 -6.42 8.42
N GLY A 210 -1.80 -5.59 7.99
CA GLY A 210 -0.81 -5.97 7.00
C GLY A 210 -1.38 -6.20 5.60
N CYS A 211 -0.51 -6.35 4.61
CA CYS A 211 -0.89 -6.68 3.24
C CYS A 211 -1.10 -8.19 3.13
N ARG A 212 -2.35 -8.63 2.92
CA ARG A 212 -2.66 -10.07 2.86
C ARG A 212 -2.01 -10.74 1.64
N THR A 213 -1.87 -10.01 0.54
CA THR A 213 -1.16 -10.52 -0.64
C THR A 213 0.34 -10.71 -0.38
N ARG A 214 0.98 -9.78 0.34
CA ARG A 214 2.37 -9.94 0.77
C ARG A 214 2.52 -11.06 1.79
N ALA A 215 1.60 -11.18 2.74
CA ALA A 215 1.57 -12.29 3.69
C ALA A 215 1.50 -13.64 2.95
N TYR A 216 0.59 -13.78 1.99
CA TYR A 216 0.50 -15.00 1.18
C TYR A 216 1.77 -15.26 0.37
N ALA A 217 2.32 -14.25 -0.29
CA ALA A 217 3.51 -14.40 -1.12
C ALA A 217 4.75 -14.86 -0.32
N LEU A 218 4.88 -14.43 0.94
CA LEU A 218 6.05 -14.71 1.77
C LEU A 218 5.85 -15.88 2.76
N THR A 219 4.61 -16.23 3.10
CA THR A 219 4.31 -17.25 4.13
C THR A 219 3.43 -18.39 3.62
N GLY A 220 2.81 -18.26 2.45
CA GLY A 220 1.84 -19.20 1.92
C GLY A 220 0.43 -19.06 2.51
N SER A 221 0.18 -18.12 3.44
CA SER A 221 -1.12 -17.90 4.06
C SER A 221 -1.60 -16.45 3.92
N TYR A 222 -2.83 -16.27 3.43
CA TYR A 222 -3.51 -14.96 3.43
C TYR A 222 -3.90 -14.50 4.83
N PHE A 223 -4.01 -15.43 5.78
CA PHE A 223 -4.32 -15.16 7.19
C PHE A 223 -3.06 -14.93 8.02
N GLY A 224 -1.89 -15.34 7.49
CA GLY A 224 -0.60 -15.18 8.13
C GLY A 224 -0.24 -13.72 8.43
N SER A 225 0.71 -13.55 9.33
CA SER A 225 1.23 -12.22 9.65
C SER A 225 2.01 -11.63 8.48
N ASP A 226 1.90 -10.30 8.31
CA ASP A 226 2.69 -9.57 7.33
C ASP A 226 4.15 -9.46 7.79
N PRO A 227 5.13 -10.09 7.09
CA PRO A 227 6.51 -10.14 7.56
C PRO A 227 7.21 -8.78 7.57
N ALA A 228 6.75 -7.81 6.78
CA ALA A 228 7.41 -6.50 6.63
C ALA A 228 7.20 -5.56 7.83
N CYS A 229 6.30 -5.89 8.76
CA CYS A 229 6.07 -5.07 9.95
C CYS A 229 7.01 -5.49 11.08
N LEU A 230 7.85 -4.60 11.61
CA LEU A 230 8.73 -4.92 12.76
C LEU A 230 7.98 -4.94 14.11
N TYR A 231 6.73 -4.48 14.14
CA TYR A 231 6.00 -4.30 15.38
C TYR A 231 5.67 -5.62 16.08
N GLU A 232 6.04 -5.69 17.37
CA GLU A 232 5.65 -6.75 18.29
C GLU A 232 4.43 -6.30 19.12
N PRO A 233 3.24 -6.86 18.87
CA PRO A 233 2.04 -6.43 19.56
C PRO A 233 2.02 -6.88 21.01
N LYS A 234 1.44 -6.05 21.88
CA LYS A 234 1.26 -6.37 23.30
C LYS A 234 0.09 -7.31 23.56
N GLY A 235 -0.65 -7.67 22.51
CA GLY A 235 -1.95 -8.32 22.59
C GLY A 235 -3.04 -7.27 22.73
N ASP A 236 -4.18 -7.50 22.10
CA ASP A 236 -5.41 -6.81 22.44
C ASP A 236 -5.78 -7.19 23.88
N THR A 237 -5.42 -6.35 24.85
CA THR A 237 -5.74 -6.57 26.27
C THR A 237 -7.21 -6.30 26.58
N GLY A 238 -8.11 -6.57 25.63
CA GLY A 238 -9.56 -6.50 25.74
C GLY A 238 -10.13 -7.37 26.87
N LYS A 239 -9.83 -7.05 28.12
CA LYS A 239 -10.67 -7.36 29.27
C LYS A 239 -11.89 -6.45 29.20
N ALA A 240 -12.88 -6.91 28.47
CA ALA A 240 -14.19 -7.11 29.04
C ALA A 240 -14.69 -8.47 28.56
N LYS A 241 -14.31 -9.53 29.28
CA LYS A 241 -15.06 -10.78 29.26
C LYS A 241 -16.51 -10.41 29.58
N LYS A 242 -17.42 -10.60 28.63
CA LYS A 242 -18.82 -10.83 28.97
C LYS A 242 -18.99 -12.29 29.33
#